data_AF-A0A2U1UXN4-F1
#
_entry.id   AF-A0A2U1UXN4-F1
#
_cell.length_a   1.000
_cell.length_b   1.000
_cell.length_c   1.000
_cell.angle_alpha   90.00
_cell.angle_beta   90.00
_cell.angle_gamma   90.00
#
_symmetry.space_group_name_H-M   'P 1'
#
loop_
_entity.id
_entity.type
_entity.pdbx_description
1 polymer ?
#
loop_
_entity_poly.entity_id
_entity_poly.type
_entity_poly.pdbx_seq_one_letter_code
_entity_poly.pdbx_strand_id
1 'polypeptide(L)'
;MSDTAFSAPGHAGVLATQAHQLMAVWLDAAAGPLALLDLSFPSLALGGFLRSDLPGLADAGAIPAAATAFYGRFRAAGGHRPLFGLGGVEDAAMLAAAELAWNQPGRQRLVYTQDPVAPAILETLHQAGAWMLVRGAAAVAVARLPALSVLPLVIETDGEAARYTLLLPAEAAPQMRRRLTEAGWGFGHVTPGKDAAEDSSGPVVLCAAPLPLPHDAPLLTQIPASALIHDGAYRSEADGAYSWVWTGPERHVRMVFGTLPPAARWLKVAVIGAGKAAQLEGLVATLDGATLPHRLERWSETSAGVIVDLPPGYSGSPILGLAVPATVQEPEGIRRLGLCIHKIEVFV
;
A
#
# COMPACT_ATOMS: atom_id res chain seq x y z
N MET A 1 29.46 -2.97 27.91
CA MET A 1 28.68 -2.12 27.00
C MET A 1 29.21 -2.43 25.62
N SER A 2 28.52 -3.32 24.90
CA SER A 2 28.93 -3.76 23.56
C SER A 2 28.34 -2.83 22.51
N ASP A 3 29.20 -2.20 21.73
CA ASP A 3 28.86 -1.51 20.50
C ASP A 3 28.14 -2.47 19.53
N THR A 4 26.82 -2.38 19.47
CA THR A 4 26.06 -2.88 18.33
C THR A 4 26.23 -1.87 17.20
N ALA A 5 27.21 -2.13 16.34
CA ALA A 5 27.36 -1.44 15.07
C ALA A 5 26.01 -1.51 14.33
N PHE A 6 25.36 -0.36 14.17
CA PHE A 6 24.12 -0.22 13.43
C PHE A 6 24.40 -0.52 11.96
N SER A 7 23.84 -1.62 11.45
CA SER A 7 23.79 -1.90 10.02
C SER A 7 23.01 -0.78 9.32
N ALA A 8 23.51 -0.31 8.18
CA ALA A 8 22.72 0.46 7.21
C ALA A 8 21.39 -0.28 6.93
N PRO A 9 20.30 0.42 6.50
CA PRO A 9 19.07 -0.24 6.05
C PRO A 9 19.43 -1.44 5.17
N GLY A 10 18.96 -2.63 5.54
CA GLY A 10 19.33 -3.85 4.83
C GLY A 10 19.00 -3.70 3.35
N HIS A 11 19.98 -3.94 2.47
CA HIS A 11 19.82 -3.85 1.01
C HIS A 11 18.55 -4.58 0.53
N ALA A 12 18.16 -5.66 1.20
CA ALA A 12 16.95 -6.42 0.95
C ALA A 12 15.63 -5.60 0.98
N GLY A 13 15.51 -4.60 1.87
CA GLY A 13 14.30 -3.76 1.96
C GLY A 13 14.18 -2.79 0.78
N VAL A 14 15.31 -2.27 0.30
CA VAL A 14 15.39 -1.38 -0.87
C VAL A 14 14.95 -2.10 -2.14
N LEU A 15 15.48 -3.29 -2.32
CA LEU A 15 15.24 -4.06 -3.52
C LEU A 15 13.81 -4.60 -3.55
N ALA A 16 13.22 -4.91 -2.39
CA ALA A 16 11.82 -5.29 -2.31
C ALA A 16 10.88 -4.16 -2.77
N THR A 17 11.08 -2.92 -2.30
CA THR A 17 10.25 -1.77 -2.68
C THR A 17 10.45 -1.41 -4.14
N GLN A 18 11.68 -1.38 -4.64
CA GLN A 18 11.97 -1.13 -6.05
C GLN A 18 11.35 -2.20 -6.96
N ALA A 19 11.45 -3.48 -6.59
CA ALA A 19 10.84 -4.55 -7.34
C ALA A 19 9.32 -4.45 -7.35
N HIS A 20 8.68 -4.04 -6.26
CA HIS A 20 7.23 -3.80 -6.23
C HIS A 20 6.81 -2.64 -7.12
N GLN A 21 7.55 -1.52 -7.07
CA GLN A 21 7.30 -0.38 -7.94
C GLN A 21 7.45 -0.75 -9.42
N LEU A 22 8.55 -1.42 -9.77
CA LEU A 22 8.78 -1.90 -11.13
C LEU A 22 7.70 -2.89 -11.57
N MET A 23 7.28 -3.81 -10.70
CA MET A 23 6.20 -4.75 -11.00
C MET A 23 4.87 -4.05 -11.26
N ALA A 24 4.50 -3.07 -10.42
CA ALA A 24 3.28 -2.29 -10.60
C ALA A 24 3.28 -1.54 -11.93
N VAL A 25 4.36 -0.80 -12.23
CA VAL A 25 4.51 -0.05 -13.49
C VAL A 25 4.51 -0.98 -14.70
N TRP A 26 5.20 -2.13 -14.59
CA TRP A 26 5.27 -3.11 -15.66
C TRP A 26 3.92 -3.75 -15.97
N LEU A 27 3.15 -4.10 -14.93
CA LEU A 27 1.80 -4.65 -15.09
C LEU A 27 0.82 -3.61 -15.63
N ASP A 28 0.84 -2.36 -15.15
CA ASP A 28 -0.05 -1.30 -15.64
C ASP A 28 0.19 -1.04 -17.13
N ALA A 29 1.46 -1.01 -17.57
CA ALA A 29 1.82 -0.86 -18.97
C ALA A 29 1.37 -2.05 -19.85
N ALA A 30 1.43 -3.29 -19.34
CA ALA A 30 1.10 -4.48 -20.10
C ALA A 30 -0.39 -4.83 -20.10
N ALA A 31 -1.06 -4.71 -18.95
CA ALA A 31 -2.46 -5.09 -18.77
C ALA A 31 -3.41 -3.93 -19.08
N GLY A 32 -2.92 -2.68 -19.08
CA GLY A 32 -3.75 -1.49 -19.05
C GLY A 32 -4.30 -1.24 -17.64
N PRO A 33 -5.40 -0.47 -17.50
CA PRO A 33 -5.94 -0.10 -16.20
C PRO A 33 -6.26 -1.31 -15.30
N LEU A 34 -5.66 -1.35 -14.11
CA LEU A 34 -5.86 -2.42 -13.12
C LEU A 34 -6.73 -1.98 -11.95
N ALA A 35 -7.60 -2.84 -11.44
CA ALA A 35 -8.27 -2.67 -10.15
C ALA A 35 -7.63 -3.62 -9.14
N LEU A 36 -6.76 -3.09 -8.28
CA LEU A 36 -5.96 -3.89 -7.37
C LEU A 36 -6.72 -4.19 -6.07
N LEU A 37 -6.64 -5.44 -5.61
CA LEU A 37 -6.86 -5.83 -4.22
C LEU A 37 -5.52 -6.29 -3.65
N ASP A 38 -4.93 -5.49 -2.76
CA ASP A 38 -3.65 -5.80 -2.12
C ASP A 38 -3.90 -6.45 -0.76
N LEU A 39 -3.68 -7.76 -0.67
CA LEU A 39 -3.89 -8.54 0.56
C LEU A 39 -2.71 -8.48 1.54
N SER A 40 -1.66 -7.71 1.24
CA SER A 40 -0.46 -7.64 2.07
C SER A 40 -0.56 -6.64 3.23
N PHE A 41 -1.75 -6.11 3.54
CA PHE A 41 -1.90 -5.16 4.65
C PHE A 41 -1.32 -5.74 5.96
N PRO A 42 -0.50 -4.97 6.73
CA PRO A 42 -0.29 -3.53 6.63
C PRO A 42 0.78 -3.06 5.64
N SER A 43 1.46 -3.96 4.92
CA SER A 43 2.59 -3.58 4.06
C SER A 43 2.22 -2.91 2.75
N LEU A 44 1.02 -3.19 2.23
CA LEU A 44 0.49 -2.61 0.98
C LEU A 44 1.56 -2.54 -0.11
N ALA A 45 2.17 -3.70 -0.36
CA ALA A 45 3.41 -3.80 -1.11
C ALA A 45 3.24 -3.32 -2.55
N LEU A 46 2.06 -3.50 -3.16
CA LEU A 46 1.70 -2.93 -4.46
C LEU A 46 0.72 -1.76 -4.36
N GLY A 47 -0.05 -1.70 -3.27
CA GLY A 47 -1.10 -0.72 -2.97
C GLY A 47 -0.67 0.76 -3.00
N GLY A 48 0.63 1.00 -2.89
CA GLY A 48 1.22 2.35 -2.98
C GLY A 48 1.60 2.80 -4.39
N PHE A 49 1.55 1.90 -5.38
CA PHE A 49 2.07 2.14 -6.74
C PHE A 49 1.00 2.07 -7.83
N LEU A 50 -0.13 1.41 -7.59
CA LEU A 50 -1.27 1.41 -8.50
C LEU A 50 -2.32 2.43 -8.03
N ARG A 51 -3.06 3.03 -8.97
CA ARG A 51 -3.89 4.21 -8.66
C ARG A 51 -5.29 3.88 -8.13
N SER A 52 -5.66 2.62 -7.83
CA SER A 52 -7.00 2.31 -7.32
C SER A 52 -7.03 0.98 -6.60
N ASP A 53 -6.64 1.06 -5.34
CA ASP A 53 -6.19 -0.11 -4.62
C ASP A 53 -7.11 -0.30 -3.41
N LEU A 54 -7.73 -1.47 -3.35
CA LEU A 54 -8.44 -1.91 -2.16
C LEU A 54 -7.43 -2.62 -1.26
N PRO A 55 -7.19 -2.12 -0.04
CA PRO A 55 -6.37 -2.81 0.93
C PRO A 55 -7.17 -3.96 1.56
N GLY A 56 -6.54 -5.12 1.67
CA GLY A 56 -7.10 -6.31 2.31
C GLY A 56 -6.08 -7.05 3.16
N LEU A 57 -6.58 -7.98 3.96
CA LEU A 57 -5.80 -8.77 4.91
C LEU A 57 -5.83 -10.23 4.44
N ALA A 58 -4.66 -10.82 4.20
CA ALA A 58 -4.51 -12.13 3.56
C ALA A 58 -5.19 -13.30 4.31
N ASP A 59 -5.03 -13.35 5.64
CA ASP A 59 -5.65 -14.38 6.48
C ASP A 59 -5.69 -13.92 7.94
N ALA A 60 -6.89 -13.53 8.42
CA ALA A 60 -7.09 -13.09 9.80
C ALA A 60 -6.87 -14.20 10.83
N GLY A 61 -7.06 -15.46 10.44
CA GLY A 61 -6.86 -16.65 11.29
C GLY A 61 -5.39 -17.01 11.47
N ALA A 62 -4.52 -16.64 10.52
CA ALA A 62 -3.08 -16.81 10.62
C ALA A 62 -2.39 -15.71 11.46
N ILE A 63 -3.08 -14.59 11.72
CA ILE A 63 -2.56 -13.45 12.48
C ILE A 63 -2.98 -13.57 13.95
N PRO A 64 -2.12 -13.21 14.93
CA PRO A 64 -2.50 -13.20 16.34
C PRO A 64 -3.76 -12.36 16.58
N ALA A 65 -4.70 -12.87 17.39
CA ALA A 65 -6.00 -12.23 17.61
C ALA A 65 -5.91 -10.76 18.03
N ALA A 66 -4.91 -10.37 18.81
CA ALA A 66 -4.68 -8.98 19.20
C ALA A 66 -4.30 -8.08 18.00
N ALA A 67 -3.49 -8.58 17.07
CA ALA A 67 -3.11 -7.88 15.86
C ALA A 67 -4.30 -7.82 14.87
N THR A 68 -5.05 -8.91 14.72
CA THR A 68 -6.30 -8.93 13.93
C THR A 68 -7.32 -7.92 14.46
N ALA A 69 -7.54 -7.88 15.78
CA ALA A 69 -8.43 -6.89 16.41
C ALA A 69 -7.91 -5.45 16.26
N PHE A 70 -6.59 -5.26 16.25
CA PHE A 70 -5.96 -3.96 15.99
C PHE A 70 -6.19 -3.52 14.53
N TYR A 71 -5.86 -4.37 13.55
CA TYR A 71 -6.00 -4.07 12.12
C TYR A 71 -7.48 -3.89 11.71
N GLY A 72 -8.41 -4.62 12.33
CA GLY A 72 -9.84 -4.47 12.11
C GLY A 72 -10.41 -3.10 12.48
N ARG A 73 -9.64 -2.21 13.13
CA ARG A 73 -10.05 -0.82 13.40
C ARG A 73 -9.80 0.13 12.22
N PHE A 74 -8.89 -0.22 11.32
CA PHE A 74 -8.59 0.61 10.16
C PHE A 74 -9.73 0.57 9.13
N ARG A 75 -9.87 1.66 8.40
CA ARG A 75 -10.89 1.89 7.38
C ARG A 75 -10.21 2.25 6.07
N ALA A 76 -10.75 1.77 4.96
CA ALA A 76 -10.29 2.16 3.63
C ALA A 76 -10.64 3.64 3.33
N ALA A 77 -10.08 4.15 2.25
CA ALA A 77 -10.40 5.43 1.63
C ALA A 77 -11.90 5.78 1.71
N GLY A 78 -12.24 6.91 2.34
CA GLY A 78 -13.62 7.37 2.52
C GLY A 78 -14.29 6.96 3.85
N GLY A 79 -13.61 6.21 4.73
CA GLY A 79 -13.93 6.08 6.16
C GLY A 79 -15.17 5.25 6.54
N HIS A 80 -16.01 4.85 5.58
CA HIS A 80 -17.28 4.15 5.85
C HIS A 80 -17.15 2.64 5.94
N ARG A 81 -16.05 2.09 5.44
CA ARG A 81 -15.92 0.65 5.26
C ARG A 81 -14.67 0.17 5.98
N PRO A 82 -14.72 -0.98 6.70
CA PRO A 82 -13.50 -1.64 7.16
C PRO A 82 -12.51 -1.74 6.00
N LEU A 83 -11.23 -1.90 6.32
CA LEU A 83 -10.29 -2.47 5.35
C LEU A 83 -11.02 -3.61 4.65
N PHE A 84 -11.13 -3.54 3.32
CA PHE A 84 -11.83 -4.55 2.56
C PHE A 84 -10.96 -5.81 2.59
N GLY A 85 -11.06 -6.54 3.68
CA GLY A 85 -10.11 -7.57 4.06
C GLY A 85 -10.87 -8.70 4.70
N LEU A 86 -11.31 -9.61 3.83
CA LEU A 86 -11.14 -11.06 3.87
C LEU A 86 -10.62 -11.63 5.20
N GLY A 87 -11.37 -11.41 6.28
CA GLY A 87 -11.18 -12.14 7.53
C GLY A 87 -11.69 -13.57 7.41
N GLY A 88 -12.51 -13.82 6.39
CA GLY A 88 -12.95 -15.12 5.94
C GLY A 88 -13.53 -15.11 4.52
N VAL A 89 -14.12 -16.22 4.13
CA VAL A 89 -14.70 -16.45 2.79
C VAL A 89 -15.91 -15.56 2.52
N GLU A 90 -16.70 -15.22 3.55
CA GLU A 90 -17.90 -14.38 3.42
C GLU A 90 -17.54 -12.96 2.94
N ASP A 91 -16.48 -12.38 3.48
CA ASP A 91 -15.96 -11.08 3.04
C ASP A 91 -15.48 -11.15 1.57
N ALA A 92 -14.96 -12.30 1.13
CA ALA A 92 -14.51 -12.52 -0.26
C ALA A 92 -15.69 -12.53 -1.21
N ALA A 93 -16.78 -13.19 -0.82
CA ALA A 93 -18.02 -13.20 -1.57
C ALA A 93 -18.64 -11.80 -1.65
N MET A 94 -18.63 -11.05 -0.54
CA MET A 94 -19.10 -9.67 -0.53
C MET A 94 -18.29 -8.77 -1.47
N LEU A 95 -16.96 -8.89 -1.45
CA LEU A 95 -16.08 -8.12 -2.31
C LEU A 95 -16.24 -8.49 -3.79
N ALA A 96 -16.36 -9.79 -4.09
CA ALA A 96 -16.62 -10.30 -5.44
C ALA A 96 -17.94 -9.76 -6.00
N ALA A 97 -18.96 -9.59 -5.15
CA ALA A 97 -20.26 -9.04 -5.52
C ALA A 97 -20.32 -7.51 -5.53
N ALA A 98 -19.34 -6.81 -4.94
CA ALA A 98 -19.36 -5.36 -4.79
C ALA A 98 -18.98 -4.65 -6.12
N GLU A 99 -19.98 -4.39 -6.96
CA GLU A 99 -19.78 -3.76 -8.27
C GLU A 99 -19.06 -2.40 -8.20
N LEU A 100 -19.34 -1.59 -7.17
CA LEU A 100 -18.87 -0.21 -7.12
C LEU A 100 -17.45 0.00 -6.56
N ALA A 101 -16.87 -0.97 -5.85
CA ALA A 101 -15.58 -0.78 -5.18
C ALA A 101 -14.42 -1.38 -5.99
N TRP A 102 -14.58 -2.62 -6.46
CA TRP A 102 -13.53 -3.37 -7.15
C TRP A 102 -13.84 -3.66 -8.61
N ASN A 103 -15.12 -3.72 -8.97
CA ASN A 103 -15.57 -4.06 -10.32
C ASN A 103 -15.77 -2.80 -11.19
N GLN A 104 -14.70 -2.06 -11.42
CA GLN A 104 -14.76 -0.85 -12.24
C GLN A 104 -14.72 -1.21 -13.73
N PRO A 105 -15.69 -0.75 -14.56
CA PRO A 105 -15.71 -1.03 -15.99
C PRO A 105 -14.41 -0.63 -16.69
N GLY A 106 -13.91 -1.51 -17.57
CA GLY A 106 -12.69 -1.26 -18.33
C GLY A 106 -11.39 -1.49 -17.56
N ARG A 107 -11.45 -2.02 -16.33
CA ARG A 107 -10.27 -2.35 -15.52
C ARG A 107 -10.17 -3.84 -15.26
N GLN A 108 -8.97 -4.39 -15.41
CA GLN A 108 -8.71 -5.78 -15.06
C GLN A 108 -8.52 -5.92 -13.55
N ARG A 109 -9.27 -6.82 -12.91
CA ARG A 109 -9.11 -7.12 -11.49
C ARG A 109 -7.84 -7.91 -11.26
N LEU A 110 -7.04 -7.46 -10.31
CA LEU A 110 -5.82 -8.10 -9.89
C LEU A 110 -5.83 -8.23 -8.37
N VAL A 111 -5.59 -9.44 -7.87
CA VAL A 111 -5.32 -9.70 -6.45
C VAL A 111 -3.81 -9.85 -6.29
N TYR A 112 -3.23 -9.15 -5.34
CA TYR A 112 -1.84 -9.35 -4.95
C TYR A 112 -1.74 -9.94 -3.56
N THR A 113 -0.83 -10.90 -3.39
CA THR A 113 -0.39 -11.34 -2.06
C THR A 113 1.07 -11.78 -2.07
N GLN A 114 1.73 -11.55 -0.95
CA GLN A 114 3.05 -12.12 -0.61
C GLN A 114 2.98 -13.04 0.62
N ASP A 115 1.87 -12.97 1.36
CA ASP A 115 1.62 -13.72 2.58
C ASP A 115 0.65 -14.89 2.30
N PRO A 116 0.67 -15.96 3.11
CA PRO A 116 -0.28 -17.06 2.96
C PRO A 116 -1.73 -16.55 3.03
N VAL A 117 -2.55 -16.95 2.06
CA VAL A 117 -3.99 -16.66 1.99
C VAL A 117 -4.74 -17.97 2.06
N ALA A 118 -5.87 -18.00 2.77
CA ALA A 118 -6.73 -19.18 2.79
C ALA A 118 -7.20 -19.54 1.36
N PRO A 119 -7.07 -20.80 0.90
CA PRO A 119 -7.41 -21.18 -0.48
C PRO A 119 -8.83 -20.80 -0.91
N ALA A 120 -9.82 -20.94 -0.02
CA ALA A 120 -11.21 -20.59 -0.31
C ALA A 120 -11.42 -19.10 -0.61
N ILE A 121 -10.59 -18.21 -0.03
CA ILE A 121 -10.59 -16.79 -0.36
C ILE A 121 -10.13 -16.60 -1.81
N LEU A 122 -9.00 -17.21 -2.18
CA LEU A 122 -8.46 -17.13 -3.53
C LEU A 122 -9.44 -17.72 -4.56
N GLU A 123 -10.03 -18.88 -4.28
CA GLU A 123 -11.05 -19.50 -5.13
C GLU A 123 -12.24 -18.56 -5.39
N THR A 124 -12.74 -17.91 -4.35
CA THR A 124 -13.86 -16.97 -4.46
C THR A 124 -13.50 -15.77 -5.35
N LEU A 125 -12.31 -15.19 -5.17
CA LEU A 125 -11.83 -14.06 -5.97
C LEU A 125 -11.53 -14.49 -7.42
N HIS A 126 -11.04 -15.70 -7.64
CA HIS A 126 -10.82 -16.27 -8.97
C HIS A 126 -12.15 -16.48 -9.70
N GLN A 127 -13.15 -17.07 -9.06
CA GLN A 127 -14.49 -17.24 -9.62
C GLN A 127 -15.12 -15.91 -10.00
N ALA A 128 -14.77 -14.84 -9.27
CA ALA A 128 -15.19 -13.51 -9.63
C ALA A 128 -14.55 -13.03 -10.95
N GLY A 129 -13.46 -13.62 -11.42
CA GLY A 129 -12.74 -13.26 -12.65
C GLY A 129 -11.45 -12.45 -12.42
N ALA A 130 -10.91 -12.45 -11.20
CA ALA A 130 -9.66 -11.76 -10.89
C ALA A 130 -8.43 -12.56 -11.31
N TRP A 131 -7.40 -11.86 -11.79
CA TRP A 131 -6.05 -12.40 -11.90
C TRP A 131 -5.37 -12.37 -10.54
N MET A 132 -4.31 -13.16 -10.37
CA MET A 132 -3.56 -13.18 -9.12
C MET A 132 -2.08 -13.00 -9.39
N LEU A 133 -1.47 -12.01 -8.72
CA LEU A 133 -0.03 -11.85 -8.66
C LEU A 133 0.45 -12.28 -7.28
N VAL A 134 1.35 -13.24 -7.26
CA VAL A 134 1.81 -13.89 -6.03
C VAL A 134 3.32 -13.75 -5.90
N ARG A 135 3.80 -13.39 -4.70
CA ARG A 135 5.23 -13.36 -4.36
C ARG A 135 5.53 -14.36 -3.24
N GLY A 136 6.69 -15.00 -3.29
CA GLY A 136 7.20 -15.82 -2.18
C GLY A 136 6.39 -17.08 -1.87
N ALA A 137 6.23 -17.40 -0.58
CA ALA A 137 5.66 -18.65 -0.09
C ALA A 137 4.17 -18.84 -0.43
N ALA A 138 3.46 -17.74 -0.76
CA ALA A 138 2.07 -17.78 -1.16
C ALA A 138 1.82 -18.57 -2.46
N ALA A 139 2.86 -18.77 -3.30
CA ALA A 139 2.75 -19.51 -4.55
C ALA A 139 2.24 -20.96 -4.37
N VAL A 140 2.48 -21.56 -3.19
CA VAL A 140 2.04 -22.93 -2.88
C VAL A 140 0.52 -23.04 -2.72
N ALA A 141 -0.12 -22.02 -2.15
CA ALA A 141 -1.58 -22.01 -1.95
C ALA A 141 -2.32 -21.91 -3.28
N VAL A 142 -1.75 -21.18 -4.25
CA VAL A 142 -2.43 -20.84 -5.50
C VAL A 142 -2.22 -21.88 -6.61
N ALA A 143 -1.22 -22.74 -6.48
CA ALA A 143 -1.01 -23.90 -7.36
C ALA A 143 -2.19 -24.89 -7.37
N ARG A 144 -3.15 -24.75 -6.45
CA ARG A 144 -4.35 -25.59 -6.34
C ARG A 144 -5.56 -25.06 -7.10
N LEU A 145 -5.49 -23.86 -7.66
CA LEU A 145 -6.59 -23.30 -8.45
C LEU A 145 -6.64 -23.94 -9.84
N PRO A 146 -7.75 -24.59 -10.22
CA PRO A 146 -7.89 -25.22 -11.53
C PRO A 146 -7.98 -24.16 -12.64
N ALA A 147 -7.59 -24.53 -13.87
CA ALA A 147 -7.78 -23.75 -15.10
C ALA A 147 -7.06 -22.39 -15.20
N LEU A 148 -6.08 -22.11 -14.32
CA LEU A 148 -5.20 -20.95 -14.45
C LEU A 148 -3.88 -21.32 -15.13
N SER A 149 -3.46 -20.49 -16.08
CA SER A 149 -2.10 -20.54 -16.59
C SER A 149 -1.16 -19.80 -15.63
N VAL A 150 0.00 -20.41 -15.42
CA VAL A 150 1.08 -19.87 -14.60
C VAL A 150 2.05 -19.12 -15.50
N LEU A 151 2.23 -17.83 -15.24
CA LEU A 151 3.23 -17.00 -15.90
C LEU A 151 4.27 -16.54 -14.88
N PRO A 152 5.45 -17.18 -14.83
CA PRO A 152 6.53 -16.75 -13.94
C PRO A 152 7.12 -15.42 -14.41
N LEU A 153 7.27 -14.48 -13.48
CA LEU A 153 7.83 -13.15 -13.74
C LEU A 153 9.03 -12.94 -12.82
N VAL A 154 10.11 -12.37 -13.36
CA VAL A 154 11.32 -12.05 -12.61
C VAL A 154 11.71 -10.61 -12.88
N ILE A 155 12.00 -9.86 -11.81
CA ILE A 155 12.61 -8.54 -11.89
C ILE A 155 14.02 -8.65 -11.35
N GLU A 156 15.00 -8.33 -12.18
CA GLU A 156 16.42 -8.30 -11.83
C GLU A 156 16.91 -6.85 -11.73
N THR A 157 17.50 -6.51 -10.57
CA THR A 157 18.05 -5.18 -10.27
C THR A 157 19.35 -5.37 -9.48
N ASP A 158 20.46 -4.81 -9.96
CA ASP A 158 21.79 -4.83 -9.30
C ASP A 158 22.27 -6.22 -8.82
N GLY A 159 21.98 -7.26 -9.60
CA GLY A 159 22.39 -8.64 -9.30
C GLY A 159 21.48 -9.39 -8.31
N GLU A 160 20.40 -8.75 -7.84
CA GLU A 160 19.33 -9.41 -7.09
C GLU A 160 18.09 -9.64 -7.97
N ALA A 161 17.29 -10.65 -7.61
CA ALA A 161 16.11 -11.05 -8.36
C ALA A 161 14.88 -11.19 -7.46
N ALA A 162 13.82 -10.45 -7.79
CA ALA A 162 12.50 -10.63 -7.20
C ALA A 162 11.63 -11.49 -8.11
N ARG A 163 11.06 -12.57 -7.56
CA ARG A 163 10.23 -13.53 -8.30
C ARG A 163 8.77 -13.36 -7.96
N TYR A 164 7.95 -13.33 -9.00
CA TYR A 164 6.50 -13.29 -8.92
C TYR A 164 5.90 -14.37 -9.81
N THR A 165 4.67 -14.73 -9.50
CA THR A 165 3.86 -15.65 -10.30
C THR A 165 2.57 -14.95 -10.63
N LEU A 166 2.33 -14.68 -11.91
CA LEU A 166 1.05 -14.17 -12.39
C LEU A 166 0.19 -15.36 -12.83
N LEU A 167 -1.03 -15.41 -12.32
CA LEU A 167 -2.02 -16.44 -12.60
C LEU A 167 -3.21 -15.78 -13.26
N LEU A 168 -3.55 -16.29 -14.44
CA LEU A 168 -4.60 -15.73 -15.29
C LEU A 168 -5.25 -16.84 -16.14
N PRO A 169 -6.43 -16.59 -16.73
CA PRO A 169 -7.06 -17.55 -17.63
C PRO A 169 -6.13 -17.97 -18.76
N ALA A 170 -6.21 -19.24 -19.16
CA ALA A 170 -5.27 -19.84 -20.11
C ALA A 170 -5.27 -19.13 -21.48
N GLU A 171 -6.44 -18.67 -21.91
CA GLU A 171 -6.64 -17.91 -23.13
C GLU A 171 -5.96 -16.53 -23.12
N ALA A 172 -5.76 -15.93 -21.93
CA ALA A 172 -5.14 -14.63 -21.79
C ALA A 172 -3.61 -14.70 -21.64
N ALA A 173 -3.05 -15.87 -21.29
CA ALA A 173 -1.63 -16.04 -21.00
C ALA A 173 -0.69 -15.72 -22.18
N PRO A 174 -0.93 -16.17 -23.43
CA PRO A 174 -0.04 -15.85 -24.54
C PRO A 174 0.00 -14.35 -24.85
N GLN A 175 -1.17 -13.70 -24.85
CA GLN A 175 -1.26 -12.26 -25.10
C GLN A 175 -0.61 -11.46 -23.97
N MET A 176 -0.84 -11.83 -22.72
CA MET A 176 -0.22 -11.16 -21.57
C MET A 176 1.30 -11.29 -21.58
N ARG A 177 1.83 -12.48 -21.86
CA ARG A 177 3.28 -12.68 -22.03
C ARG A 177 3.85 -11.72 -23.07
N ARG A 178 3.22 -11.63 -24.25
CA ARG A 178 3.64 -10.71 -25.31
C ARG A 178 3.61 -9.25 -24.85
N ARG A 179 2.52 -8.81 -24.23
CA ARG A 179 2.38 -7.43 -23.73
C ARG A 179 3.39 -7.09 -22.63
N LEU A 180 3.69 -8.04 -21.73
CA LEU A 180 4.74 -7.87 -20.71
C LEU A 180 6.12 -7.76 -21.35
N THR A 181 6.43 -8.59 -22.35
CA THR A 181 7.69 -8.48 -23.09
C THR A 181 7.81 -7.12 -23.78
N GLU A 182 6.76 -6.69 -24.50
CA GLU A 182 6.72 -5.39 -25.18
C GLU A 182 6.84 -4.21 -24.20
N ALA A 183 6.10 -4.24 -23.09
CA ALA A 183 6.17 -3.21 -22.05
C ALA A 183 7.54 -3.15 -21.39
N GLY A 184 8.15 -4.30 -21.10
CA GLY A 184 9.44 -4.35 -20.44
C GLY A 184 10.58 -3.76 -21.28
N TRP A 185 10.51 -3.83 -22.62
CA TRP A 185 11.47 -3.14 -23.50
C TRP A 185 11.46 -1.61 -23.33
N GLY A 186 10.34 -1.04 -22.87
CA GLY A 186 10.25 0.39 -22.53
C GLY A 186 10.91 0.75 -21.20
N PHE A 187 11.11 -0.22 -20.30
CA PHE A 187 11.66 0.00 -18.95
C PHE A 187 13.10 -0.51 -18.78
N GLY A 188 13.62 -1.27 -19.73
CA GLY A 188 14.95 -1.88 -19.66
C GLY A 188 15.14 -2.98 -20.69
N HIS A 189 16.05 -3.91 -20.39
CA HIS A 189 16.27 -5.08 -21.23
C HIS A 189 15.38 -6.22 -20.73
N VAL A 190 14.49 -6.72 -21.60
CA VAL A 190 13.75 -7.95 -21.35
C VAL A 190 14.49 -9.08 -22.00
N THR A 191 14.83 -10.09 -21.20
CA THR A 191 15.36 -11.34 -21.71
C THR A 191 14.25 -12.37 -21.59
N PRO A 192 13.67 -12.85 -22.70
CA PRO A 192 13.00 -14.14 -22.68
C PRO A 192 13.97 -15.14 -22.02
N GLY A 193 13.52 -15.96 -21.08
CA GLY A 193 14.41 -16.93 -20.42
C GLY A 193 15.29 -17.65 -21.45
N LYS A 194 16.56 -17.94 -21.11
CA LYS A 194 17.67 -18.31 -22.03
C LYS A 194 17.38 -19.42 -23.08
N ASP A 195 16.23 -20.09 -23.02
CA ASP A 195 15.77 -21.14 -23.94
C ASP A 195 14.54 -20.74 -24.79
N ALA A 196 14.22 -19.44 -24.88
CA ALA A 196 12.95 -18.98 -25.45
C ALA A 196 12.94 -18.84 -26.97
N ALA A 197 12.53 -19.91 -27.66
CA ALA A 197 11.65 -19.75 -28.81
C ALA A 197 10.35 -19.04 -28.36
N GLU A 198 9.63 -18.40 -29.29
CA GLU A 198 8.36 -17.67 -29.04
C GLU A 198 7.30 -18.50 -28.28
N ASP A 199 7.46 -19.83 -28.22
CA ASP A 199 6.55 -20.80 -27.60
C ASP A 199 7.04 -21.33 -26.23
N SER A 200 8.09 -20.75 -25.64
CA SER A 200 8.64 -21.27 -24.39
C SER A 200 7.79 -20.93 -23.15
N SER A 201 7.59 -21.94 -22.31
CA SER A 201 6.94 -21.84 -20.99
C SER A 201 7.79 -21.13 -19.92
N GLY A 202 8.94 -20.56 -20.29
CA GLY A 202 9.91 -19.97 -19.37
C GLY A 202 9.44 -18.67 -18.70
N PRO A 203 10.20 -18.17 -17.70
CA PRO A 203 9.91 -16.88 -17.06
C PRO A 203 10.07 -15.71 -18.04
N VAL A 204 9.28 -14.66 -17.83
CA VAL A 204 9.55 -13.34 -18.41
C VAL A 204 10.45 -12.57 -17.44
N VAL A 205 11.67 -12.23 -17.88
CA VAL A 205 12.67 -11.57 -17.03
C VAL A 205 12.83 -10.12 -17.46
N LEU A 206 12.52 -9.19 -16.55
CA LEU A 206 12.78 -7.77 -16.69
C LEU A 206 14.11 -7.43 -15.98
N CYS A 207 15.13 -7.08 -16.75
CA CYS A 207 16.38 -6.54 -16.22
C CYS A 207 16.29 -5.01 -16.27
N ALA A 208 16.06 -4.39 -15.11
CA ALA A 208 15.87 -2.95 -14.99
C ALA A 208 17.05 -2.31 -14.25
N ALA A 209 17.47 -1.13 -14.70
CA ALA A 209 18.34 -0.28 -13.90
C ALA A 209 17.54 0.22 -12.68
N PRO A 210 18.18 0.41 -11.51
CA PRO A 210 17.52 1.02 -10.37
C PRO A 210 17.00 2.41 -10.76
N LEU A 211 15.74 2.71 -10.40
CA LEU A 211 15.15 4.03 -10.65
C LEU A 211 15.92 5.09 -9.84
N PRO A 212 16.44 6.16 -10.47
CA PRO A 212 17.12 7.22 -9.74
C PRO A 212 16.11 7.94 -8.84
N LEU A 213 16.35 7.92 -7.53
CA LEU A 213 15.58 8.70 -6.57
C LEU A 213 16.13 10.13 -6.56
N PRO A 214 15.36 11.17 -6.92
CA PRO A 214 15.83 12.54 -6.80
C PRO A 214 16.05 12.88 -5.31
N HIS A 215 17.21 13.48 -4.98
CA HIS A 215 17.58 13.78 -3.59
C HIS A 215 16.69 14.83 -2.91
N ASP A 216 16.01 15.71 -3.69
CA ASP A 216 15.25 16.84 -3.16
C ASP A 216 13.76 16.85 -3.57
N ALA A 217 13.29 15.83 -4.28
CA ALA A 217 11.87 15.69 -4.62
C ALA A 217 11.18 14.75 -3.63
N PRO A 218 9.94 15.05 -3.19
CA PRO A 218 9.18 14.09 -2.40
C PRO A 218 9.03 12.80 -3.22
N LEU A 219 9.41 11.68 -2.62
CA LEU A 219 9.39 10.35 -3.23
C LEU A 219 7.98 9.93 -3.65
N LEU A 220 6.99 10.42 -2.91
CA LEU A 220 5.56 10.34 -3.21
C LEU A 220 5.03 11.76 -3.19
N THR A 221 4.66 12.28 -4.36
CA THR A 221 4.45 13.71 -4.54
C THR A 221 3.34 14.25 -3.66
N GLN A 222 2.24 13.52 -3.45
CA GLN A 222 1.20 13.78 -2.42
C GLN A 222 0.36 12.51 -2.23
N ILE A 223 0.25 12.00 -1.00
CA ILE A 223 -0.82 11.04 -0.65
C ILE A 223 -2.02 11.89 -0.19
N PRO A 224 -3.11 12.00 -0.97
CA PRO A 224 -4.28 12.75 -0.53
C PRO A 224 -4.93 12.02 0.65
N ALA A 225 -5.53 12.75 1.58
CA ALA A 225 -6.17 12.13 2.73
C ALA A 225 -7.29 11.13 2.37
N SER A 226 -7.88 11.23 1.17
CA SER A 226 -8.89 10.31 0.66
C SER A 226 -8.31 8.93 0.46
N ALA A 227 -7.02 8.82 0.17
CA ALA A 227 -6.32 7.56 -0.02
C ALA A 227 -5.80 6.96 1.30
N LEU A 228 -5.89 7.69 2.42
CA LEU A 228 -5.35 7.22 3.69
C LEU A 228 -6.22 6.15 4.32
N ILE A 229 -5.55 5.10 4.77
CA ILE A 229 -6.12 4.07 5.62
C ILE A 229 -5.94 4.51 7.06
N HIS A 230 -7.05 4.72 7.77
CA HIS A 230 -7.02 5.30 9.12
C HIS A 230 -8.00 4.64 10.08
N ASP A 231 -7.80 4.85 11.38
CA ASP A 231 -8.74 4.44 12.44
C ASP A 231 -9.31 5.61 13.25
N GLY A 232 -9.25 6.83 12.68
CA GLY A 232 -9.91 8.03 13.22
C GLY A 232 -11.44 7.93 13.25
N ALA A 233 -12.05 8.51 14.30
CA ALA A 233 -13.46 8.33 14.66
C ALA A 233 -14.49 9.11 13.80
N TYR A 234 -14.07 9.96 12.85
CA TYR A 234 -15.00 10.64 11.94
C TYR A 234 -14.61 10.49 10.46
N ARG A 235 -15.63 10.57 9.59
CA ARG A 235 -15.57 10.41 8.14
C ARG A 235 -14.48 11.28 7.50
N SER A 236 -13.71 10.71 6.56
CA SER A 236 -12.99 11.47 5.54
C SER A 236 -14.01 12.09 4.58
N GLU A 237 -14.32 13.36 4.75
CA GLU A 237 -15.13 14.11 3.79
C GLU A 237 -14.22 14.53 2.63
N ALA A 238 -14.57 14.11 1.41
CA ALA A 238 -13.89 14.54 0.19
C ALA A 238 -14.79 15.57 -0.50
N ASP A 239 -14.34 16.82 -0.59
CA ASP A 239 -15.02 17.89 -1.33
C ASP A 239 -14.52 18.00 -2.79
N GLY A 240 -13.88 16.95 -3.29
CA GLY A 240 -13.34 16.86 -4.65
C GLY A 240 -11.90 17.35 -4.80
N ALA A 241 -11.35 18.10 -3.84
CA ALA A 241 -9.95 18.57 -3.84
C ALA A 241 -9.20 18.27 -2.54
N TYR A 242 -9.91 18.20 -1.42
CA TYR A 242 -9.36 17.91 -0.11
C TYR A 242 -9.93 16.61 0.42
N SER A 243 -9.23 16.04 1.38
CA SER A 243 -9.78 14.98 2.22
C SER A 243 -9.33 15.27 3.62
N TRP A 244 -10.15 14.88 4.59
CA TRP A 244 -10.06 15.42 5.93
C TRP A 244 -10.20 14.28 6.92
N VAL A 245 -9.08 13.79 7.48
CA VAL A 245 -9.16 12.81 8.58
C VAL A 245 -9.20 13.56 9.89
N TRP A 246 -10.30 13.42 10.63
CA TRP A 246 -10.50 14.06 11.91
C TRP A 246 -10.21 13.11 13.07
N THR A 247 -9.41 13.56 14.03
CA THR A 247 -9.33 12.89 15.34
C THR A 247 -10.66 13.13 16.07
N GLY A 248 -11.48 12.11 16.26
CA GLY A 248 -12.73 12.24 17.01
C GLY A 248 -12.55 12.15 18.53
N PRO A 249 -13.52 11.63 19.31
CA PRO A 249 -13.47 11.60 20.78
C PRO A 249 -12.21 10.92 21.35
N GLU A 250 -11.66 10.00 20.57
CA GLU A 250 -10.42 9.25 20.85
C GLU A 250 -9.15 10.12 20.85
N ARG A 251 -9.25 11.37 20.35
CA ARG A 251 -8.17 12.37 20.31
C ARG A 251 -6.90 11.95 19.57
N HIS A 252 -6.98 10.88 18.79
CA HIS A 252 -5.89 10.42 17.94
C HIS A 252 -6.41 9.95 16.58
N VAL A 253 -5.49 9.88 15.63
CA VAL A 253 -5.63 9.25 14.33
C VAL A 253 -4.37 8.44 14.08
N ARG A 254 -4.50 7.17 13.69
CA ARG A 254 -3.39 6.39 13.13
C ARG A 254 -3.59 6.22 11.64
N MET A 255 -2.51 6.33 10.90
CA MET A 255 -2.46 6.19 9.45
C MET A 255 -1.46 5.11 9.09
N VAL A 256 -1.84 4.21 8.19
CA VAL A 256 -0.94 3.20 7.63
C VAL A 256 -0.50 3.64 6.24
N PHE A 257 0.81 3.69 6.02
CA PHE A 257 1.40 4.15 4.76
C PHE A 257 1.78 3.03 3.80
N GLY A 258 1.64 1.78 4.21
CA GLY A 258 2.28 0.68 3.48
C GLY A 258 3.79 0.77 3.59
N THR A 259 4.49 0.26 2.58
CA THR A 259 5.95 0.24 2.55
C THR A 259 6.48 1.61 2.11
N LEU A 260 7.25 2.28 2.97
CA LEU A 260 7.92 3.51 2.58
C LEU A 260 9.12 3.22 1.66
N PRO A 261 9.50 4.17 0.80
CA PRO A 261 10.80 4.12 0.15
C PRO A 261 11.91 4.06 1.21
N PRO A 262 12.93 3.21 1.05
CA PRO A 262 13.98 3.03 2.08
C PRO A 262 14.90 4.23 2.24
N ALA A 263 14.93 5.11 1.25
CA ALA A 263 15.59 6.39 1.34
C ALA A 263 14.78 7.40 2.16
N ALA A 264 13.53 7.10 2.52
CA ALA A 264 12.70 8.02 3.29
C ALA A 264 13.35 8.35 4.63
N ARG A 265 13.50 9.65 4.89
CA ARG A 265 14.07 10.20 6.13
C ARG A 265 13.06 10.93 6.97
N TRP A 266 12.01 11.49 6.37
CA TRP A 266 10.99 12.20 7.11
C TRP A 266 9.66 12.22 6.36
N LEU A 267 8.60 12.38 7.14
CA LEU A 267 7.23 12.54 6.68
C LEU A 267 6.77 13.95 7.00
N LYS A 268 6.07 14.60 6.07
CA LYS A 268 5.36 15.85 6.32
C LYS A 268 3.87 15.62 6.21
N VAL A 269 3.17 15.77 7.32
CA VAL A 269 1.71 15.71 7.37
C VAL A 269 1.16 17.13 7.34
N ALA A 270 0.48 17.48 6.26
CA ALA A 270 -0.19 18.78 6.14
C ALA A 270 -1.44 18.79 7.02
N VAL A 271 -1.38 19.51 8.15
CA VAL A 271 -2.53 19.75 9.02
C VAL A 271 -3.08 21.15 8.74
N ILE A 272 -4.37 21.25 8.45
CA ILE A 272 -5.04 22.52 8.11
C ILE A 272 -6.17 22.78 9.09
N GLY A 273 -6.29 24.00 9.61
CA GLY A 273 -7.49 24.43 10.31
C GLY A 273 -7.77 23.68 11.62
N ALA A 274 -6.74 23.47 12.45
CA ALA A 274 -6.94 23.08 13.85
C ALA A 274 -7.84 24.11 14.55
N GLY A 275 -8.73 23.67 15.44
CA GLY A 275 -9.66 24.56 16.12
C GLY A 275 -8.99 25.58 17.05
N LYS A 276 -7.77 25.28 17.57
CA LYS A 276 -6.94 26.18 18.39
C LYS A 276 -5.45 25.92 18.15
N ALA A 277 -4.62 26.97 18.24
CA ALA A 277 -3.16 26.86 18.14
C ALA A 277 -2.55 25.83 19.11
N ALA A 278 -3.07 25.78 20.35
CA ALA A 278 -2.64 24.83 21.38
C ALA A 278 -2.81 23.35 20.99
N GLN A 279 -3.68 23.02 20.03
CA GLN A 279 -3.82 21.65 19.53
C GLN A 279 -2.62 21.22 18.69
N LEU A 280 -2.06 22.14 17.88
CA LEU A 280 -0.82 21.89 17.14
C LEU A 280 0.38 21.84 18.08
N GLU A 281 0.42 22.71 19.10
CA GLU A 281 1.54 22.79 20.05
C GLU A 281 1.63 21.58 20.98
N GLY A 282 0.49 21.06 21.41
CA GLY A 282 0.42 19.87 22.24
C GLY A 282 0.35 18.55 21.46
N LEU A 283 0.49 18.60 20.13
CA LEU A 283 0.41 17.42 19.28
C LEU A 283 1.50 16.42 19.68
N VAL A 284 1.16 15.14 19.68
CA VAL A 284 2.10 14.05 19.87
C VAL A 284 2.13 13.20 18.61
N ALA A 285 3.31 13.06 18.02
CA ALA A 285 3.55 12.14 16.92
C ALA A 285 4.07 10.80 17.47
N THR A 286 3.59 9.70 16.92
CA THR A 286 4.03 8.35 17.24
C THR A 286 4.28 7.55 15.98
N LEU A 287 5.29 6.70 15.96
CA LEU A 287 5.56 5.73 14.90
C LEU A 287 5.55 4.33 15.52
N ASP A 288 4.67 3.47 15.04
CA ASP A 288 4.47 2.10 15.55
C ASP A 288 4.24 2.07 17.08
N GLY A 289 3.56 3.10 17.59
CA GLY A 289 3.26 3.26 19.02
C GLY A 289 4.37 3.90 19.86
N ALA A 290 5.56 4.13 19.32
CA ALA A 290 6.63 4.86 19.98
C ALA A 290 6.54 6.36 19.70
N THR A 291 6.63 7.21 20.72
CA THR A 291 6.64 8.67 20.55
C THR A 291 7.87 9.11 19.77
N LEU A 292 7.66 9.99 18.78
CA LEU A 292 8.72 10.61 18.01
C LEU A 292 8.77 12.12 18.22
N PRO A 293 9.97 12.72 18.19
CA PRO A 293 10.09 14.16 18.04
C PRO A 293 9.49 14.57 16.69
N HIS A 294 8.87 15.75 16.66
CA HIS A 294 8.36 16.34 15.43
C HIS A 294 8.62 17.85 15.45
N ARG A 295 8.64 18.46 14.27
CA ARG A 295 8.75 19.91 14.09
C ARG A 295 7.55 20.45 13.32
N LEU A 296 7.20 21.70 13.56
CA LEU A 296 6.10 22.37 12.88
C LEU A 296 6.64 23.39 11.87
N GLU A 297 6.31 23.20 10.61
CA GLU A 297 6.42 24.22 9.58
C GLU A 297 5.09 24.99 9.52
N ARG A 298 4.98 26.08 10.26
CA ARG A 298 3.73 26.83 10.40
C ARG A 298 3.40 27.64 9.16
N TRP A 299 2.16 27.55 8.70
CA TRP A 299 1.58 28.40 7.67
C TRP A 299 0.58 29.41 8.24
N SER A 300 -0.04 29.08 9.38
CA SER A 300 -0.85 29.97 10.20
C SER A 300 -0.80 29.55 11.68
N GLU A 301 -1.58 30.22 12.53
CA GLU A 301 -1.74 29.80 13.93
C GLU A 301 -2.36 28.40 14.08
N THR A 302 -3.18 28.00 13.11
CA THR A 302 -3.99 26.77 13.12
C THR A 302 -3.66 25.78 12.01
N SER A 303 -2.68 26.08 11.16
CA SER A 303 -2.27 25.22 10.05
C SER A 303 -0.75 25.11 9.99
N ALA A 304 -0.25 23.88 9.81
CA ALA A 304 1.18 23.60 9.73
C ALA A 304 1.46 22.28 8.99
N GLY A 305 2.66 22.17 8.43
CA GLY A 305 3.27 20.87 8.14
C GLY A 305 3.85 20.28 9.42
N VAL A 306 3.30 19.16 9.88
CA VAL A 306 3.85 18.34 10.97
C VAL A 306 4.91 17.44 10.38
N ILE A 307 6.17 17.73 10.66
CA ILE A 307 7.30 16.99 10.11
C ILE A 307 7.83 16.02 11.16
N VAL A 308 7.85 14.74 10.81
CA VAL A 308 8.28 13.62 11.66
C VAL A 308 9.50 12.98 11.02
N ASP A 309 10.64 13.00 11.73
CA ASP A 309 11.84 12.31 11.28
C ASP A 309 11.71 10.81 11.50
N LEU A 310 12.01 10.03 10.47
CA LEU A 310 12.03 8.58 10.51
C LEU A 310 13.37 8.11 11.11
N PRO A 311 13.37 7.06 11.93
CA PRO A 311 14.60 6.45 12.41
C PRO A 311 15.52 6.06 11.23
N PRO A 312 16.85 6.25 11.35
CA PRO A 312 17.78 5.83 10.32
C PRO A 312 17.60 4.35 9.97
N GLY A 313 17.38 4.06 8.69
CA GLY A 313 17.24 2.69 8.20
C GLY A 313 15.90 2.03 8.50
N TYR A 314 14.88 2.83 8.84
CA TYR A 314 13.52 2.32 9.02
C TYR A 314 13.06 1.58 7.75
N SER A 315 12.81 0.28 7.90
CA SER A 315 12.45 -0.66 6.83
C SER A 315 11.22 -1.44 7.29
N GLY A 316 10.10 -0.75 7.31
CA GLY A 316 8.84 -1.28 7.79
C GLY A 316 7.66 -0.60 7.14
N SER A 317 6.47 -1.00 7.57
CA SER A 317 5.21 -0.43 7.14
C SER A 317 4.68 0.48 8.24
N PRO A 318 5.00 1.79 8.21
CA PRO A 318 4.84 2.61 9.38
C PRO A 318 3.39 2.91 9.65
N ILE A 319 3.04 2.82 10.93
CA ILE A 319 1.80 3.32 11.47
C ILE A 319 2.10 4.63 12.18
N LEU A 320 1.84 5.75 11.50
CA LEU A 320 1.98 7.08 12.11
C LEU A 320 0.71 7.42 12.87
N GLY A 321 0.84 7.60 14.17
CA GLY A 321 -0.20 8.17 15.02
C GLY A 321 0.04 9.65 15.25
N LEU A 322 -0.99 10.47 15.04
CA LEU A 322 -1.04 11.85 15.55
C LEU A 322 -2.11 11.92 16.64
N ALA A 323 -1.73 12.41 17.81
CA ALA A 323 -2.64 12.61 18.94
C ALA A 323 -2.64 14.07 19.37
N VAL A 324 -3.79 14.56 19.83
CA VAL A 324 -3.93 15.92 20.39
C VAL A 324 -4.45 15.86 21.82
N PRO A 325 -4.07 16.83 22.67
CA PRO A 325 -4.48 16.82 24.07
C PRO A 325 -5.97 17.13 24.24
N ALA A 326 -6.55 17.89 23.31
CA ALA A 326 -7.93 18.34 23.36
C ALA A 326 -8.57 18.44 21.97
N THR A 327 -9.89 18.24 21.92
CA THR A 327 -10.74 18.43 20.73
C THR A 327 -11.65 19.63 20.92
N VAL A 328 -11.97 20.34 19.85
CA VAL A 328 -12.91 21.47 19.83
C VAL A 328 -14.25 21.00 19.29
N GLN A 329 -15.35 21.44 19.91
CA GLN A 329 -16.70 21.14 19.40
C GLN A 329 -16.99 22.02 18.19
N GLU A 330 -17.53 21.44 17.12
CA GLU A 330 -17.99 22.19 15.96
C GLU A 330 -19.09 23.20 16.34
N PRO A 331 -19.23 24.32 15.61
CA PRO A 331 -20.31 25.29 15.82
C PRO A 331 -21.71 24.67 15.78
N GLU A 332 -21.89 23.65 14.93
CA GLU A 332 -23.14 22.89 14.76
C GLU A 332 -23.39 21.89 15.91
N GLY A 333 -22.43 21.74 16.83
CA GLY A 333 -22.59 21.05 18.11
C GLY A 333 -22.49 19.53 18.08
N ILE A 334 -22.45 18.90 16.90
CA ILE A 334 -22.55 17.43 16.78
C ILE A 334 -21.18 16.74 16.89
N ARG A 335 -20.10 17.33 16.35
CA ARG A 335 -18.78 16.68 16.29
C ARG A 335 -17.73 17.37 17.15
N ARG A 336 -16.71 16.61 17.53
CA ARG A 336 -15.51 17.10 18.22
C ARG A 336 -14.29 16.85 17.35
N LEU A 337 -13.58 17.91 16.98
CA LEU A 337 -12.49 17.89 16.03
C LEU A 337 -11.15 18.17 16.72
N GLY A 338 -10.12 17.41 16.39
CA GLY A 338 -8.75 17.73 16.82
C GLY A 338 -7.88 18.24 15.68
N LEU A 339 -7.50 17.37 14.75
CA LEU A 339 -6.70 17.72 13.57
C LEU A 339 -7.47 17.46 12.29
N CYS A 340 -7.18 18.24 11.26
CA CYS A 340 -7.63 18.00 9.90
C CYS A 340 -6.42 17.73 9.00
N ILE A 341 -6.25 16.50 8.53
CA ILE A 341 -5.11 16.11 7.68
C ILE A 341 -5.52 16.24 6.22
N HIS A 342 -4.78 17.03 5.45
CA HIS A 342 -5.02 17.23 4.01
C HIS A 342 -4.24 16.24 3.13
N LYS A 343 -2.91 16.19 3.30
CA LYS A 343 -2.01 15.37 2.50
C LYS A 343 -0.78 14.97 3.28
N ILE A 344 -0.09 13.96 2.78
CA ILE A 344 1.17 13.48 3.34
C ILE A 344 2.22 13.42 2.24
N GLU A 345 3.40 13.94 2.55
CA GLU A 345 4.56 13.99 1.66
C GLU A 345 5.70 13.20 2.31
N VAL A 346 6.41 12.40 1.51
CA VAL A 346 7.51 11.54 1.96
C VAL A 346 8.81 12.05 1.35
N PHE A 347 9.84 12.29 2.17
CA PHE A 347 11.09 12.91 1.74
C PHE A 347 12.31 12.03 2.07
N VAL A 348 13.36 12.19 1.27
CA VAL A 348 14.74 11.68 1.51
C VAL A 348 15.53 12.68 2.35
#